data_AF-A0A832H107-F1
#
_entry.id   AF-A0A832H107-F1
#
_cell.length_a   1.000
_cell.length_b   1.000
_cell.length_c   1.000
_cell.angle_alpha   90.00
_cell.angle_beta   90.00
_cell.angle_gamma   90.00
#
_symmetry.space_group_name_H-M   'P 1'
#
loop_
_entity.id
_entity.type
_entity.pdbx_description
1 polymer ?
#
loop_
_entity_poly.entity_id
_entity_poly.type
_entity_poly.pdbx_seq_one_letter_code
_entity_poly.pdbx_strand_id
1 'polypeptide(L)'
;GTVGLYGQFGHFSRRFFDYTSFGVSYTQLVGSGQSPFLFDRTVDNRVVTLSFFQQIYGPLRFGVQTSINVDTREAFSTDYFLEYSRRTHGIIFRYNPVLEIGSISLRISDFNWTGTAEPFEGAGVSPVEGGVTR
;
A
#
# COMPACT_ATOMS: atom_id res chain seq x y z
N GLY A 1 -9.30 3.40 -18.34
CA GLY A 1 -9.24 4.76 -17.82
C GLY A 1 -9.77 4.80 -16.41
N THR A 2 -9.19 5.64 -15.55
CA THR A 2 -9.62 5.82 -14.16
C THR A 2 -9.94 7.29 -13.93
N VAL A 3 -11.05 7.56 -13.25
CA VAL A 3 -11.46 8.88 -12.78
C VAL A 3 -11.76 8.78 -11.30
N GLY A 4 -11.38 9.78 -10.50
CA GLY A 4 -11.65 9.76 -9.06
C GLY A 4 -11.82 11.13 -8.48
N LEU A 5 -12.59 11.18 -7.40
CA LEU A 5 -12.80 12.33 -6.54
C LEU A 5 -12.22 11.97 -5.17
N TYR A 6 -11.32 12.81 -4.67
CA TYR A 6 -10.70 12.65 -3.37
C TYR A 6 -10.90 13.93 -2.58
N GLY A 7 -11.17 13.78 -1.29
CA GLY A 7 -11.37 14.88 -0.36
C GLY A 7 -10.70 14.60 0.97
N GLN A 8 -10.30 15.66 1.64
CA GLN A 8 -9.69 15.59 2.95
C GLN A 8 -10.26 16.71 3.82
N PHE A 9 -10.53 16.38 5.07
CA PHE A 9 -10.86 17.31 6.12
C PHE A 9 -9.76 17.28 7.19
N GLY A 10 -9.25 18.47 7.52
CA GLY A 10 -8.24 18.67 8.56
C GLY A 10 -6.81 18.37 8.09
N HIS A 11 -5.84 18.48 9.02
CA HIS A 11 -4.41 18.60 8.69
C HIS A 11 -3.51 17.58 9.40
N PHE A 12 -4.10 16.59 10.08
CA PHE A 12 -3.36 15.56 10.84
C PHE A 12 -2.32 16.16 11.80
N SER A 13 -2.68 17.28 12.43
CA SER A 13 -1.81 18.10 13.25
C SER A 13 -2.15 17.98 14.74
N ARG A 14 -3.45 17.84 15.05
CA ARG A 14 -3.94 17.69 16.42
C ARG A 14 -3.98 16.22 16.81
N ARG A 15 -4.11 15.99 18.11
CA ARG A 15 -3.98 14.65 18.70
C ARG A 15 -5.18 13.75 18.43
N PHE A 16 -6.39 14.27 18.19
CA PHE A 16 -7.59 13.44 18.07
C PHE A 16 -8.48 13.96 16.95
N PHE A 17 -9.00 13.04 16.12
CA PHE A 17 -10.02 13.29 15.10
C PHE A 17 -9.80 14.54 14.22
N ASP A 18 -8.55 14.87 13.88
CA ASP A 18 -8.18 16.06 13.10
C ASP A 18 -7.93 15.75 11.63
N TYR A 19 -8.13 14.51 11.21
CA TYR A 19 -7.94 14.10 9.83
C TYR A 19 -8.95 13.06 9.43
N THR A 20 -9.66 13.37 8.36
CA THR A 20 -10.54 12.44 7.67
C THR A 20 -10.25 12.58 6.17
N SER A 21 -9.90 11.49 5.52
CA SER A 21 -9.74 11.43 4.07
C SER A 21 -10.79 10.49 3.50
N PHE A 22 -11.35 10.86 2.37
CA PHE A 22 -12.29 10.02 1.65
C PHE A 22 -12.02 10.12 0.16
N GLY A 23 -12.34 9.06 -0.56
CA GLY A 23 -12.11 9.00 -2.00
C GLY A 23 -13.07 8.04 -2.66
N VAL A 24 -13.51 8.42 -3.84
CA VAL A 24 -14.33 7.60 -4.73
C VAL A 24 -13.65 7.60 -6.08
N SER A 25 -13.24 6.43 -6.57
CA SER A 25 -12.64 6.28 -7.89
C SER A 25 -13.37 5.24 -8.71
N TYR A 26 -13.69 5.59 -9.95
CA TYR A 26 -14.20 4.69 -10.96
C TYR A 26 -13.09 4.33 -11.93
N THR A 27 -12.82 3.03 -12.06
CA THR A 27 -11.88 2.49 -13.03
C THR A 27 -12.64 1.66 -14.04
N GLN A 28 -12.46 1.99 -15.32
CA GLN A 28 -12.93 1.18 -16.42
C GLN A 28 -11.75 0.64 -17.22
N LEU A 29 -11.62 -0.68 -17.29
CA LEU A 29 -10.66 -1.33 -18.18
C LEU A 29 -11.25 -1.30 -19.59
N VAL A 30 -10.57 -0.62 -20.51
CA VAL A 30 -10.97 -0.53 -21.92
C VAL A 30 -10.11 -1.54 -22.68
N GLY A 31 -10.51 -2.81 -22.63
CA GLY A 31 -9.97 -3.87 -23.46
C GLY A 31 -10.89 -4.09 -24.66
N SER A 32 -10.58 -3.49 -25.81
CA SER A 32 -11.26 -3.75 -27.08
C SER A 32 -10.66 -4.99 -27.72
N GLY A 33 -11.08 -6.16 -27.25
CA GLY A 33 -10.67 -7.44 -27.82
C GLY A 33 -11.67 -8.50 -27.41
N GLN A 34 -12.83 -8.55 -28.06
CA GLN A 34 -13.65 -9.76 -28.00
C GLN A 34 -12.95 -10.82 -28.81
N SER A 35 -12.01 -11.51 -28.17
CA SER A 35 -11.52 -12.77 -28.68
C SER A 35 -12.71 -13.74 -28.76
N PRO A 36 -12.89 -14.45 -29.89
CA PRO A 36 -13.96 -15.43 -30.06
C PRO A 36 -13.76 -16.67 -29.16
N PHE A 37 -12.65 -16.72 -28.42
CA PHE A 37 -12.37 -17.78 -27.48
C PHE A 37 -12.93 -17.45 -26.09
N LEU A 38 -13.73 -18.36 -25.55
CA LEU A 38 -14.38 -18.25 -24.24
C LEU A 38 -13.41 -18.15 -23.05
N PHE A 39 -12.11 -18.40 -23.25
CA PHE A 39 -11.07 -18.23 -22.23
C PHE A 39 -10.57 -16.78 -22.09
N ASP A 40 -10.95 -15.89 -23.01
CA ASP A 40 -10.52 -14.47 -23.03
C ASP A 40 -11.74 -13.55 -22.85
N ARG A 41 -12.53 -13.84 -21.81
CA ARG A 41 -13.53 -12.89 -21.31
C ARG A 41 -12.85 -12.03 -20.26
N THR A 42 -12.63 -10.77 -20.60
CA THR A 42 -12.35 -9.70 -19.64
C THR A 42 -13.62 -9.47 -18.81
N VAL A 43 -13.71 -10.15 -17.66
CA VAL A 43 -14.96 -10.25 -16.87
C VAL A 43 -15.19 -9.10 -15.88
N ASP A 44 -14.22 -8.23 -15.59
CA ASP A 44 -14.43 -7.10 -14.65
C ASP A 44 -14.01 -5.77 -15.25
N ASN A 45 -14.81 -5.25 -16.19
CA ASN A 45 -14.42 -4.04 -16.92
C ASN A 45 -14.70 -2.74 -16.16
N ARG A 46 -15.46 -2.74 -15.06
CA ARG A 46 -15.92 -1.53 -14.37
C ARG A 46 -15.94 -1.70 -12.85
N VAL A 47 -15.04 -1.00 -12.17
CA VAL A 47 -14.87 -1.05 -10.72
C VAL A 47 -15.02 0.33 -10.10
N VAL A 48 -15.82 0.43 -9.05
CA VAL A 48 -15.85 1.60 -8.15
C VAL A 48 -15.11 1.23 -6.88
N THR A 49 -14.12 2.04 -6.52
CA THR A 49 -13.41 1.94 -5.26
C THR A 49 -13.79 3.11 -4.37
N LEU A 50 -14.26 2.81 -3.17
CA LEU A 50 -14.51 3.77 -2.10
C LEU A 50 -13.38 3.63 -1.08
N SER A 51 -12.90 4.75 -0.57
CA SER A 51 -11.84 4.82 0.43
C SER A 51 -12.23 5.81 1.51
N PHE A 52 -11.96 5.46 2.75
CA PHE A 52 -12.22 6.28 3.92
C PHE A 52 -11.12 6.05 4.95
N PHE A 53 -10.47 7.10 5.42
CA PHE A 53 -9.41 7.06 6.42
C PHE A 53 -9.68 8.09 7.50
N GLN A 54 -9.71 7.66 8.75
CA GLN A 54 -9.96 8.47 9.93
C GLN A 54 -8.78 8.39 10.89
N GLN A 55 -8.29 9.55 11.34
CA GLN A 55 -7.37 9.60 12.47
C GLN A 55 -8.13 9.27 13.76
N ILE A 56 -7.60 8.32 14.52
CA ILE A 56 -8.10 7.97 15.85
C ILE A 56 -7.37 8.81 16.89
N TYR A 57 -6.04 8.63 16.98
CA TYR A 57 -5.22 9.31 17.97
C TYR A 57 -3.76 9.44 17.53
N GLY A 58 -3.27 10.68 17.49
CA GLY A 58 -1.90 11.04 17.15
C GLY A 58 -1.47 10.36 15.83
N PRO A 59 -0.47 9.48 15.84
CA PRO A 59 0.02 8.77 14.66
C PRO A 59 -0.89 7.61 14.18
N LEU A 60 -1.93 7.25 14.94
CA LEU A 60 -2.81 6.11 14.65
C LEU A 60 -3.98 6.52 13.75
N ARG A 61 -4.16 5.79 12.65
CA ARG A 61 -5.27 5.94 11.71
C ARG A 61 -5.93 4.60 11.45
N PHE A 62 -7.21 4.66 11.17
CA PHE A 62 -7.99 3.54 10.68
C PHE A 62 -8.53 3.87 9.30
N GLY A 63 -8.50 2.90 8.40
CA GLY A 63 -8.98 3.04 7.04
C GLY A 63 -9.86 1.87 6.63
N VAL A 64 -10.80 2.16 5.73
CA VAL A 64 -11.59 1.16 5.02
C VAL A 64 -11.54 1.51 3.54
N GLN A 65 -11.24 0.53 2.71
CA GLN A 65 -11.34 0.64 1.27
C GLN A 65 -12.20 -0.51 0.75
N THR A 66 -13.19 -0.23 -0.07
CA THR A 66 -14.04 -1.26 -0.68
C THR A 66 -14.07 -1.08 -2.18
N SER A 67 -13.95 -2.19 -2.90
CA SER A 67 -14.02 -2.24 -4.36
C SER A 67 -15.24 -3.04 -4.77
N ILE A 68 -16.08 -2.41 -5.58
CA ILE A 68 -17.39 -2.88 -6.01
C ILE A 68 -17.39 -2.97 -7.52
N ASN A 69 -17.81 -4.11 -8.07
CA ASN A 69 -18.05 -4.23 -9.50
C ASN A 69 -19.40 -3.56 -9.84
N VAL A 70 -19.39 -2.65 -10.83
CA VAL A 70 -20.59 -1.87 -11.20
C VAL A 70 -21.64 -2.72 -11.90
N ASP A 71 -21.22 -3.75 -12.64
CA ASP A 71 -22.08 -4.60 -13.44
C ASP A 71 -22.82 -5.62 -12.55
N THR A 72 -22.14 -6.24 -11.58
CA THR A 72 -22.76 -7.18 -10.62
C THR A 72 -23.34 -6.50 -9.38
N ARG A 73 -22.89 -5.27 -9.08
CA ARG A 73 -23.16 -4.53 -7.83
C ARG A 73 -22.66 -5.23 -6.57
N GLU A 74 -21.73 -6.17 -6.70
CA GLU A 74 -21.17 -6.91 -5.58
C GLU A 74 -19.79 -6.35 -5.19
N ALA A 75 -19.56 -6.27 -3.88
CA ALA A 75 -18.26 -5.93 -3.32
C ALA A 75 -17.38 -7.18 -3.34
N PHE A 76 -16.35 -7.18 -4.18
CA PHE A 76 -15.44 -8.32 -4.33
C PHE A 76 -14.18 -8.19 -3.44
N SER A 77 -13.91 -6.99 -2.91
CA SER A 77 -12.77 -6.74 -2.04
C SER A 77 -13.12 -5.65 -1.03
N THR A 78 -12.90 -5.91 0.25
CA THR A 78 -13.01 -4.89 1.30
C THR A 78 -11.79 -4.99 2.19
N ASP A 79 -11.01 -3.93 2.24
CA ASP A 79 -9.76 -3.84 2.97
C ASP A 79 -9.92 -2.94 4.19
N TYR A 80 -9.56 -3.47 5.35
CA TYR A 80 -9.44 -2.74 6.60
C TYR A 80 -7.98 -2.43 6.87
N PHE A 81 -7.68 -1.17 7.20
CA PHE A 81 -6.35 -0.68 7.47
C PHE A 81 -6.25 -0.17 8.91
N LEU A 82 -5.20 -0.58 9.60
CA LEU A 82 -4.76 0.03 10.85
C LEU A 82 -3.33 0.51 10.66
N GLU A 83 -3.14 1.83 10.73
CA GLU A 83 -1.87 2.46 10.40
C GLU A 83 -1.32 3.22 11.60
N TYR A 84 -0.08 2.92 11.95
CA TYR A 84 0.71 3.73 12.88
C TYR A 84 1.81 4.43 12.09
N SER A 85 1.70 5.75 11.91
CA SER A 85 2.62 6.52 11.07
C SER A 85 3.36 7.59 11.88
N ARG A 86 4.67 7.41 12.06
CA ARG A 86 5.60 8.41 12.59
C ARG A 86 6.49 8.94 11.46
N ARG A 87 7.38 9.90 11.78
CA ARG A 87 8.31 10.52 10.81
C ARG A 87 9.35 9.53 10.28
N THR A 88 9.95 8.71 11.14
CA THR A 88 11.05 7.80 10.79
C THR A 88 10.61 6.37 10.53
N HIS A 89 9.38 6.00 10.89
CA HIS A 89 8.88 4.64 10.75
C HIS A 89 7.36 4.61 10.66
N GLY A 90 6.82 3.55 10.08
CA GLY A 90 5.40 3.29 10.03
C GLY A 90 5.10 1.80 9.97
N ILE A 91 3.96 1.41 10.53
CA ILE A 91 3.46 0.05 10.50
C ILE A 91 2.03 0.11 9.98
N ILE A 92 1.73 -0.71 8.99
CA ILE A 92 0.40 -0.82 8.40
C ILE A 92 -0.05 -2.27 8.51
N PHE A 93 -1.17 -2.48 9.17
CA PHE A 93 -1.89 -3.74 9.16
C PHE A 93 -3.04 -3.61 8.18
N ARG A 94 -3.12 -4.54 7.22
CA ARG A 94 -4.22 -4.64 6.28
C ARG A 94 -4.87 -6.01 6.43
N TYR A 95 -6.19 -6.06 6.46
CA TYR A 95 -6.95 -7.30 6.44
C TYR A 95 -8.15 -7.19 5.50
N ASN A 96 -8.36 -8.23 4.70
CA ASN A 96 -9.46 -8.33 3.76
C ASN A 96 -10.28 -9.58 4.08
N PRO A 97 -11.48 -9.46 4.68
CA PRO A 97 -12.29 -10.63 5.00
C PRO A 97 -12.92 -11.29 3.78
N VAL A 98 -13.07 -10.60 2.65
CA VAL A 98 -13.68 -11.18 1.43
C VAL A 98 -12.71 -12.16 0.77
N LEU A 99 -11.43 -11.79 0.73
CA LEU A 99 -10.36 -12.61 0.18
C LEU A 99 -9.64 -13.45 1.25
N GLU A 100 -10.01 -13.27 2.53
CA GLU A 100 -9.38 -13.88 3.70
C GLU A 100 -7.85 -13.68 3.80
N ILE A 101 -7.34 -12.60 3.22
CA ILE A 101 -5.90 -12.27 3.22
C ILE A 101 -5.60 -11.11 4.16
N GLY A 102 -4.41 -11.15 4.76
CA GLY A 102 -3.86 -10.07 5.55
C GLY A 102 -2.43 -9.76 5.15
N SER A 103 -2.00 -8.53 5.39
CA SER A 103 -0.60 -8.13 5.19
C SER A 103 -0.16 -7.16 6.27
N ILE A 104 1.11 -7.29 6.68
CA ILE A 104 1.79 -6.33 7.54
C ILE A 104 2.85 -5.64 6.70
N SER A 105 2.85 -4.31 6.70
CA SER A 105 3.85 -3.52 5.99
C SER A 105 4.62 -2.65 6.97
N LEU A 106 5.94 -2.75 6.91
CA LEU A 106 6.87 -1.96 7.69
C LEU A 106 7.49 -0.92 6.77
N ARG A 107 7.38 0.36 7.15
CA ARG A 107 8.05 1.47 6.49
C ARG A 107 9.12 2.00 7.41
N ILE A 108 10.35 2.10 6.93
CA ILE A 108 11.44 2.80 7.60
C ILE A 108 11.82 3.97 6.70
N SER A 109 11.91 5.16 7.29
CA SER A 109 12.24 6.41 6.59
C SER A 109 13.59 6.91 7.10
N ASP A 110 14.33 7.64 6.25
CA ASP A 110 15.68 8.15 6.54
C ASP A 110 16.76 7.08 6.77
N PHE A 111 16.63 5.91 6.15
CA PHE A 111 17.69 4.90 6.16
C PHE A 111 18.82 5.31 5.19
N ASN A 112 19.77 6.09 5.69
CA ASN A 112 20.99 6.46 4.97
C ASN A 112 22.16 5.62 5.48
N TRP A 113 22.23 4.36 5.05
CA TRP A 113 23.38 3.52 5.34
C TRP A 113 24.55 3.91 4.43
N THR A 114 25.57 4.53 5.03
CA THR A 114 26.82 4.93 4.36
C THR A 114 28.04 4.14 4.84
N GLY A 115 27.83 3.14 5.69
CA GLY A 115 28.89 2.26 6.17
C GLY A 115 29.19 1.15 5.16
N THR A 116 30.40 0.64 5.14
CA THR A 116 30.69 -0.65 4.49
C THR A 116 30.06 -1.76 5.34
N ALA A 117 29.46 -2.77 4.73
CA ALA A 117 29.03 -3.98 5.43
C ALA A 117 30.29 -4.77 5.78
N GLU A 118 31.04 -4.28 6.77
CA GLU A 118 32.12 -5.07 7.33
C GLU A 118 31.48 -6.39 7.84
N PRO A 119 31.95 -7.55 7.36
CA PRO A 119 31.43 -8.83 7.80
C PRO A 119 31.46 -8.88 9.33
N PHE A 120 30.47 -9.54 9.94
CA PHE A 120 30.43 -9.82 11.39
C PHE A 120 31.54 -10.79 11.85
N GLU A 121 32.66 -10.84 11.13
CA GLU A 121 33.82 -11.65 11.47
C GLU A 121 34.88 -10.76 12.10
N GLY A 122 34.98 -10.86 13.42
CA GLY A 122 36.04 -10.27 14.23
C GLY A 122 37.41 -10.90 13.98
N ALA A 123 37.89 -10.88 12.74
CA ALA A 123 39.28 -11.15 12.42
C ALA A 123 39.73 -10.03 11.48
N GLY A 124 40.51 -9.09 12.02
CA GLY A 124 41.09 -7.96 11.31
C GLY A 124 42.07 -8.36 10.21
N VAL A 125 41.57 -9.04 9.18
CA VAL A 125 42.31 -9.48 8.00
C VAL A 125 41.57 -8.94 6.78
N SER A 126 42.07 -7.80 6.30
CA SER A 126 41.73 -7.28 4.99
C SER A 126 42.48 -8.10 3.93
N PRO A 127 41.83 -8.64 2.89
CA PRO A 127 42.54 -9.28 1.80
C PRO A 127 43.28 -8.20 1.00
N VAL A 128 44.61 -8.28 0.97
CA VAL A 128 45.45 -7.44 0.13
C VAL A 128 45.33 -7.88 -1.33
N GLU A 129 44.70 -7.03 -2.15
CA GLU A 129 44.67 -7.17 -3.61
C GLU A 129 45.98 -6.63 -4.20
N GLY A 130 46.92 -7.51 -4.52
CA GLY A 130 48.20 -7.09 -5.08
C GLY A 130 49.36 -8.07 -4.89
N GLY A 131 49.16 -9.34 -5.22
CA GLY A 131 50.26 -10.29 -5.31
C GLY A 131 51.15 -9.99 -6.51
N VAL A 132 52.34 -9.45 -6.28
CA VAL A 132 53.42 -9.51 -7.28
C VAL A 132 54.23 -10.78 -6.98
N THR A 133 54.00 -11.83 -7.76
CA THR A 133 54.94 -12.95 -7.85
C THR A 133 56.21 -12.43 -8.53
N ARG A 134 57.34 -12.59 -7.83
CA ARG A 134 58.67 -12.39 -8.40
C ARG A 134 59.31 -13.74 -8.69
#